data_AF-W5Z3A6-F1
#
_entry.id   AF-W5Z3A6-F1
#
_cell.length_a   1.000
_cell.length_b   1.000
_cell.length_c   1.000
_cell.angle_alpha   90.00
_cell.angle_beta   90.00
_cell.angle_gamma   90.00
#
_symmetry.space_group_name_H-M   'P 1'
#
loop_
_entity.id
_entity.type
_entity.pdbx_description
1 polymer ?
#
loop_
_entity_poly.entity_id
_entity_poly.type
_entity_poly.pdbx_seq_one_letter_code
_entity_poly.pdbx_strand_id
1 'polypeptide(L)'
;MVDYLKAMLADERNDVLFVGYQAKGTPGRDILAYGPRGGWVEFDGQRYDIRARVHQVGGYSAHAGQSDLLRFVSGIESPPTEIRIVHGDAKAKESLKSQFHSAGLTGIMIPGLA
;
A
#
# COMPACT_ATOMS: atom_id res chain seq x y z
N MET A 1 -3.39 -12.92 -15.15
CA MET A 1 -3.77 -11.64 -14.51
C MET A 1 -3.45 -10.48 -15.44
N VAL A 2 -2.17 -10.28 -15.79
CA VAL A 2 -1.75 -9.17 -16.67
C VAL A 2 -2.41 -9.22 -18.05
N ASP A 3 -2.59 -10.40 -18.64
CA ASP A 3 -3.24 -10.50 -19.96
C ASP A 3 -4.71 -10.06 -19.95
N TYR A 4 -5.42 -10.30 -18.84
CA TYR A 4 -6.76 -9.77 -18.66
C TYR A 4 -6.74 -8.24 -18.58
N LEU A 5 -5.79 -7.65 -17.85
CA LEU A 5 -5.63 -6.19 -17.81
C LEU A 5 -5.33 -5.64 -19.21
N LYS A 6 -4.39 -6.23 -19.95
CA LYS A 6 -4.08 -5.84 -21.34
C LYS A 6 -5.31 -5.89 -22.25
N ALA A 7 -6.14 -6.92 -22.11
CA ALA A 7 -7.34 -7.11 -22.94
C ALA A 7 -8.51 -6.21 -22.52
N MET A 8 -8.63 -5.85 -21.24
CA MET A 8 -9.86 -5.27 -20.67
C MET A 8 -9.74 -3.79 -20.27
N LEU A 9 -8.53 -3.27 -20.04
CA LEU A 9 -8.33 -1.89 -19.53
C LEU A 9 -8.88 -0.81 -20.46
N ALA A 10 -8.91 -1.04 -21.77
CA ALA A 10 -9.34 -0.05 -22.76
C ALA A 10 -10.87 0.03 -22.94
N ASP A 11 -11.66 -0.79 -22.25
CA ASP A 11 -13.11 -0.81 -22.35
C ASP A 11 -13.75 -0.27 -21.06
N GLU A 12 -14.52 0.83 -21.19
CA GLU A 12 -15.16 1.55 -20.09
C GLU A 12 -16.29 0.76 -19.39
N ARG A 13 -16.73 -0.34 -20.00
CA ARG A 13 -17.73 -1.26 -19.41
C ARG A 13 -17.13 -2.14 -18.31
N ASN A 14 -15.80 -2.19 -18.21
CA ASN A 14 -15.09 -3.03 -17.25
C ASN A 14 -14.71 -2.25 -15.99
N ASP A 15 -14.60 -2.99 -14.89
CA ASP A 15 -14.12 -2.51 -13.60
C ASP A 15 -12.89 -3.31 -13.16
N VAL A 16 -11.87 -2.61 -12.65
CA VAL A 16 -10.69 -3.21 -12.01
C VAL A 16 -10.72 -2.90 -10.53
N LEU A 17 -10.79 -3.96 -9.71
CA LEU A 17 -10.90 -3.86 -8.26
C LEU A 17 -9.59 -4.28 -7.57
N PHE A 18 -8.89 -3.32 -6.98
CA PHE A 18 -7.71 -3.59 -6.15
C PHE A 18 -8.11 -3.79 -4.70
N VAL A 19 -7.90 -4.99 -4.17
CA VAL A 19 -8.23 -5.38 -2.79
C VAL A 19 -7.04 -5.32 -1.82
N GLY A 20 -5.87 -4.95 -2.33
CA GLY A 20 -4.61 -4.94 -1.58
C GLY A 20 -3.71 -3.75 -1.95
N TYR A 21 -2.70 -3.53 -1.11
CA TYR A 21 -1.70 -2.50 -1.34
C TYR A 21 -0.90 -2.79 -2.63
N GLN A 22 -0.69 -1.75 -3.44
CA GLN A 22 0.11 -1.83 -4.67
C GLN A 22 1.44 -1.10 -4.47
N ALA A 23 2.57 -1.80 -4.54
CA ALA A 23 3.87 -1.19 -4.29
C ALA A 23 4.27 -0.19 -5.37
N LYS A 24 5.08 0.83 -5.01
CA LYS A 24 5.65 1.76 -5.98
C LYS A 24 6.44 1.00 -7.04
N GLY A 25 6.29 1.38 -8.32
CA GLY A 25 6.94 0.73 -9.45
C GLY A 25 6.22 -0.52 -9.96
N THR A 26 5.07 -0.88 -9.39
CA THR A 26 4.22 -1.93 -9.95
C THR A 26 3.19 -1.33 -10.91
N PRO A 27 2.78 -2.07 -11.97
CA PRO A 27 1.70 -1.62 -12.85
C PRO A 27 0.39 -1.34 -12.11
N GLY A 28 0.09 -2.09 -11.04
CA GLY A 28 -1.10 -1.85 -10.21
C GLY A 28 -1.09 -0.47 -9.55
N ARG A 29 0.08 0.02 -9.12
CA ARG A 29 0.23 1.39 -8.58
C ARG A 29 -0.03 2.44 -9.66
N ASP A 30 0.47 2.21 -10.87
CA ASP A 30 0.26 3.11 -12.00
C ASP A 30 -1.22 3.16 -12.40
N ILE A 31 -1.90 2.01 -12.45
CA ILE A 31 -3.33 1.94 -12.74
C ILE A 31 -4.14 2.74 -11.71
N LEU A 32 -3.85 2.58 -10.41
CA LEU A 32 -4.50 3.37 -9.36
C LEU A 32 -4.22 4.87 -9.47
N ALA A 33 -3.01 5.27 -9.87
CA ALA A 33 -2.62 6.67 -9.95
C ALA A 33 -3.11 7.39 -11.22
N TYR A 34 -3.13 6.68 -12.35
CA TYR A 34 -3.41 7.26 -13.67
C TYR A 34 -4.84 6.97 -14.15
N GLY A 35 -5.43 5.84 -13.75
CA GLY A 35 -6.76 5.41 -14.17
C GLY A 35 -7.88 6.42 -13.91
N PRO A 36 -8.00 7.00 -12.70
CA PRO A 36 -9.02 8.02 -12.41
C PRO A 36 -8.95 9.29 -13.26
N ARG A 37 -7.85 9.49 -14.00
CA ARG A 37 -7.60 10.64 -14.88
C ARG A 37 -7.57 10.25 -16.37
N GLY A 38 -7.95 9.02 -16.71
CA GLY A 38 -7.91 8.50 -18.09
C GLY A 38 -6.49 8.35 -18.64
N GLY A 39 -5.53 7.97 -17.79
CA GLY A 39 -4.14 7.77 -18.20
C GLY A 39 -3.85 6.38 -18.79
N TRP A 40 -2.60 5.96 -18.72
CA TRP A 40 -2.13 4.70 -19.30
C TRP A 40 -1.21 3.95 -18.32
N VAL A 41 -1.00 2.67 -18.56
CA VAL A 41 -0.03 1.83 -17.85
C VAL A 41 0.87 1.12 -18.86
N GLU A 42 2.13 0.86 -18.49
CA GLU A 42 3.04 0.06 -19.29
C GLU A 42 2.98 -1.42 -18.91
N PHE A 43 2.89 -2.27 -19.91
CA PHE A 43 3.17 -3.70 -19.79
C PHE A 43 4.12 -4.11 -20.90
N ASP A 44 5.24 -4.74 -20.55
CA ASP A 44 6.23 -5.27 -21.51
C ASP A 44 6.69 -4.24 -22.56
N GLY A 45 6.92 -3.00 -22.13
CA GLY A 45 7.34 -1.89 -22.99
C GLY A 45 6.24 -1.32 -23.89
N GLN A 46 4.99 -1.77 -23.73
CA GLN A 46 3.83 -1.29 -24.48
C GLN A 46 2.85 -0.55 -23.56
N ARG A 47 2.28 0.55 -24.08
CA ARG A 47 1.30 1.36 -23.35
C ARG A 47 -0.12 0.86 -23.59
N TYR A 48 -0.91 0.81 -22.53
CA TYR A 48 -2.32 0.45 -22.55
C TYR A 48 -3.14 1.57 -21.90
N ASP A 49 -4.14 2.10 -22.61
CA ASP A 49 -5.07 3.10 -22.09
C ASP A 49 -5.91 2.51 -20.96
N ILE A 50 -6.11 3.28 -19.89
CA ILE A 50 -6.97 2.91 -18.77
C ILE A 50 -8.29 3.66 -18.93
N ARG A 51 -9.27 3.01 -19.54
CA ARG A 51 -10.66 3.48 -19.68
C ARG A 51 -11.62 2.74 -18.75
N ALA A 52 -11.26 1.53 -18.35
CA ALA A 52 -11.95 0.77 -17.32
C ALA A 52 -11.99 1.57 -16.01
N ARG A 53 -13.08 1.42 -15.26
CA ARG A 53 -13.24 2.07 -13.95
C ARG A 53 -12.29 1.40 -12.95
N VAL A 54 -11.56 2.20 -12.20
CA VAL A 54 -10.56 1.71 -11.25
C VAL A 54 -11.03 1.97 -9.83
N HIS A 55 -11.00 0.91 -9.02
CA HIS A 55 -11.47 0.93 -7.65
C HIS A 55 -10.40 0.38 -6.71
N GLN A 56 -10.33 0.93 -5.49
CA GLN A 56 -9.53 0.38 -4.41
C GLN A 56 -10.42 0.11 -3.21
N VAL A 57 -10.42 -1.14 -2.73
CA VAL A 57 -11.22 -1.57 -1.59
C VAL A 57 -10.28 -1.88 -0.44
N GLY A 58 -10.43 -1.14 0.66
CA GLY A 58 -9.72 -1.40 1.91
C GLY A 58 -10.28 -2.62 2.65
N GLY A 59 -9.54 -3.12 3.64
CA GLY A 59 -10.01 -4.17 4.56
C GLY A 59 -9.80 -5.61 4.08
N TYR A 60 -9.42 -5.84 2.82
CA TYR A 60 -9.14 -7.18 2.28
C TYR A 60 -7.65 -7.52 2.16
N SER A 61 -6.74 -6.60 2.49
CA SER A 61 -5.30 -6.80 2.34
C SER A 61 -4.69 -7.76 3.38
N ALA A 62 -5.47 -8.22 4.37
CA ALA A 62 -5.05 -9.01 5.53
C ALA A 62 -3.93 -8.37 6.40
N HIS A 63 -3.46 -7.17 6.05
CA HIS A 63 -2.50 -6.43 6.84
C HIS A 63 -3.21 -5.60 7.92
N ALA A 64 -2.67 -5.67 9.14
CA ALA A 64 -3.09 -4.83 10.25
C ALA A 64 -3.00 -3.34 9.88
N GLY A 65 -4.05 -2.58 10.22
CA GLY A 65 -4.01 -1.13 10.10
C GLY A 65 -3.08 -0.50 11.13
N GLN A 66 -2.83 0.81 11.00
CA GLN A 66 -2.00 1.56 11.95
C GLN A 66 -2.51 1.43 13.41
N SER A 67 -3.82 1.54 13.60
CA SER A 67 -4.46 1.39 14.92
C SER A 67 -4.33 -0.02 15.48
N ASP A 68 -4.40 -1.05 14.63
CA ASP A 68 -4.22 -2.44 15.04
C ASP A 68 -2.77 -2.73 15.44
N LEU A 69 -1.78 -2.18 14.69
CA LEU A 69 -0.37 -2.27 15.05
C LEU A 69 -0.05 -1.55 16.36
N LEU A 70 -0.65 -0.37 16.58
CA LEU A 70 -0.52 0.35 17.85
C LEU A 70 -1.11 -0.46 19.01
N ARG A 71 -2.31 -1.01 18.83
CA ARG A 71 -2.96 -1.87 19.82
C ARG A 71 -2.14 -3.12 20.11
N PHE A 72 -1.58 -3.74 19.08
CA PHE A 72 -0.75 -4.93 19.20
C PHE A 72 0.46 -4.67 20.11
N VAL A 73 1.23 -3.62 19.83
CA VAL A 73 2.43 -3.30 20.64
C VAL A 73 2.04 -2.84 22.05
N SER A 74 1.00 -2.02 22.18
CA SER A 74 0.54 -1.53 23.49
C SER A 74 -0.07 -2.62 24.37
N GLY A 75 -0.49 -3.73 23.78
CA GLY A 75 -1.08 -4.87 24.49
C GLY A 75 -0.07 -5.93 24.95
N ILE A 76 1.23 -5.75 24.68
CA ILE A 76 2.27 -6.67 25.14
C ILE A 76 2.47 -6.43 26.66
N GLU A 77 2.26 -7.47 27.47
CA GLU A 77 2.28 -7.39 28.94
C GLU A 77 3.56 -6.77 29.50
N SER A 78 4.71 -7.19 28.97
CA SER A 78 6.00 -6.52 29.21
C SER A 78 6.37 -5.69 28.00
N PRO A 79 6.32 -4.34 28.08
CA PRO A 79 6.62 -3.49 26.94
C PRO A 79 8.00 -3.78 26.37
N PRO A 80 8.14 -3.86 25.03
CA PRO A 80 9.43 -4.10 24.40
C PRO A 80 10.38 -2.92 24.66
N THR A 81 11.64 -3.23 24.95
CA THR A 81 12.69 -2.22 25.10
C THR A 81 13.18 -1.67 23.75
N GLU A 82 12.94 -2.41 22.66
CA GLU A 82 13.30 -2.03 21.31
C GLU A 82 12.22 -2.47 20.31
N ILE A 83 11.86 -1.56 19.39
CA ILE A 83 10.89 -1.81 18.32
C ILE A 83 11.55 -1.48 16.98
N ARG A 84 11.62 -2.46 16.07
CA ARG A 84 12.14 -2.27 14.70
C ARG A 84 10.99 -2.22 13.70
N ILE A 85 10.76 -1.03 13.13
CA ILE A 85 9.79 -0.86 12.05
C ILE A 85 10.48 -1.19 10.73
N VAL A 86 10.03 -2.28 10.11
CA VAL A 86 10.62 -2.84 8.90
C VAL A 86 9.66 -2.69 7.71
N HIS A 87 9.33 -3.76 6.99
CA HIS A 87 8.53 -3.79 5.77
C HIS A 87 7.41 -2.72 5.68
N GLY A 88 7.54 -1.83 4.71
CA GLY A 88 6.62 -0.71 4.47
C GLY A 88 7.30 0.45 3.76
N ASP A 89 6.50 1.31 3.12
CA ASP A 89 7.00 2.54 2.50
C ASP A 89 7.64 3.47 3.54
N ALA A 90 8.68 4.21 3.15
CA ALA A 90 9.42 5.11 4.06
C ALA A 90 8.49 6.01 4.89
N LYS A 91 7.56 6.71 4.23
CA LYS A 91 6.57 7.57 4.87
C LYS A 91 5.63 6.81 5.82
N ALA A 92 5.24 5.58 5.47
CA ALA A 92 4.40 4.76 6.34
C ALA A 92 5.15 4.34 7.60
N LYS A 93 6.43 3.97 7.48
CA LYS A 93 7.30 3.62 8.61
C LYS A 93 7.51 4.81 9.55
N GLU A 94 7.81 5.99 8.98
CA GLU A 94 7.95 7.24 9.75
C GLU A 94 6.66 7.61 10.47
N SER A 95 5.51 7.51 9.79
CA SER A 95 4.21 7.77 10.40
C SER A 95 3.92 6.82 11.57
N LEU A 96 4.20 5.53 11.42
CA LEU A 96 4.03 4.56 12.51
C LEU A 96 4.98 4.84 13.68
N LYS A 97 6.23 5.20 13.40
CA LYS A 97 7.20 5.62 14.43
C LYS A 97 6.68 6.79 15.26
N SER A 98 6.16 7.82 14.59
CA SER A 98 5.57 8.99 15.27
C SER A 98 4.36 8.62 16.12
N GLN A 99 3.53 7.68 15.67
CA GLN A 99 2.40 7.17 16.46
C GLN A 99 2.85 6.41 17.71
N PHE A 100 3.85 5.53 17.58
CA PHE A 100 4.42 4.85 18.74
C PHE A 100 5.02 5.82 19.75
N HIS A 101 5.74 6.85 19.31
CA HIS A 101 6.24 7.91 20.19
C HIS A 101 5.11 8.67 20.89
N SER A 102 4.04 9.01 20.15
CA SER A 102 2.88 9.70 20.71
C SER A 102 2.14 8.86 21.76
N ALA A 103 2.22 7.53 21.67
CA ALA A 103 1.69 6.60 22.64
C ALA A 103 2.64 6.31 23.82
N GLY A 104 3.78 6.99 23.91
CA GLY A 104 4.75 6.85 25.01
C GLY A 104 5.72 5.68 24.86
N LEU A 105 5.74 4.99 23.71
CA LEU A 105 6.70 3.92 23.46
C LEU A 105 8.09 4.49 23.14
N THR A 106 9.12 3.80 23.61
CA THR A 106 10.53 4.17 23.42
C THR A 106 11.30 3.11 22.65
N GLY A 107 12.56 3.37 22.29
CA GLY A 107 13.41 2.39 21.61
C GLY A 107 12.99 2.07 20.17
N ILE A 108 12.32 3.01 19.48
CA ILE A 108 11.79 2.77 18.13
C ILE A 108 12.81 3.15 17.05
N MET A 109 13.19 2.18 16.24
CA MET A 109 14.12 2.36 15.12
C MET A 109 13.51 1.91 13.79
N ILE A 110 13.96 2.56 12.71
CA ILE A 110 13.66 2.14 11.34
C ILE A 110 15.01 1.77 10.69
N PRO A 111 15.34 0.48 10.52
CA PRO A 111 16.60 0.10 9.89
C PRO A 111 16.70 0.60 8.45
N GLY A 112 17.89 1.06 8.05
CA GLY A 112 18.19 1.50 6.68
C GLY A 112 17.65 2.88 6.29
N LEU A 113 17.09 3.64 7.23
CA LEU A 113 16.88 5.08 7.11
C LEU A 113 17.88 5.75 8.05
N ALA A 114 18.98 6.26 7.48
CA ALA A 114 19.96 7.11 8.15
C ALA A 114 19.73 8.55 7.71
#